data_AF-A0A3R6VU74-F1
#
_entry.id   AF-A0A3R6VU74-F1
#
_cell.length_a   1.000
_cell.length_b   1.000
_cell.length_c   1.000
_cell.angle_alpha   90.00
_cell.angle_beta   90.00
_cell.angle_gamma   90.00
#
_symmetry.space_group_name_H-M   'P 1'
#
loop_
_entity.id
_entity.type
_entity.pdbx_description
1 polymer ?
#
loop_
_entity_poly.entity_id
_entity_poly.type
_entity_poly.pdbx_seq_one_letter_code
_entity_poly.pdbx_strand_id
1 'polypeptide(L)'
;MRNSTMEYKVNQAYEELKRLIQWHPDSEGKFLQKMVCFLLPEQRKYWTEAIRDLRQSLETEHGMIFIEKYRGKLEWLDDVSLLELERKIGAIYFVDHYKMIADEFLYKKDFETALFLRIAMETGIRSIDIPYIEWSCIHGRNVVLPEGKTGNIYRKVNGNYPQISRCSLRIIHLLYRKQKMIFTKSKEYYIHRIRRFWGTGEFSFHSFRYYRRKLEMGITIGIQVPKVIPV
;
A
#
# COMPACT_ATOMS: atom_id res chain seq x y z
N MET A 1 6.32 9.86 33.37
CA MET A 1 6.23 11.00 32.45
C MET A 1 5.17 10.68 31.42
N ARG A 2 4.12 11.50 31.27
CA ARG A 2 3.15 11.30 30.18
C ARG A 2 3.83 11.83 28.92
N ASN A 3 4.16 10.95 27.98
CA ASN A 3 4.58 11.38 26.66
C ASN A 3 3.52 12.33 26.09
N SER A 4 3.95 13.44 25.50
CA SER A 4 3.04 14.36 24.80
C SER A 4 2.26 13.60 23.71
N THR A 5 1.06 14.08 23.35
CA THR A 5 0.25 13.45 22.31
C THR A 5 1.02 13.32 20.99
N MET A 6 1.85 14.30 20.65
CA MET A 6 2.83 14.25 19.55
C MET A 6 3.87 13.13 19.69
N GLU A 7 4.53 12.98 20.85
CA GLU A 7 5.55 11.93 21.05
C GLU A 7 4.97 10.52 20.89
N TYR A 8 3.78 10.29 21.44
CA TYR A 8 3.07 9.01 21.27
C TYR A 8 2.80 8.71 19.79
N LYS A 9 2.35 9.71 19.03
CA LYS A 9 2.07 9.64 17.60
C LYS A 9 3.32 9.32 16.77
N VAL A 10 4.46 9.93 17.08
CA VAL A 10 5.74 9.65 16.41
C VAL A 10 6.22 8.24 16.71
N ASN A 11 6.14 7.79 17.98
CA ASN A 11 6.51 6.43 18.37
C ASN A 11 5.67 5.36 17.64
N GLN A 12 4.38 5.61 17.47
CA GLN A 12 3.51 4.70 16.72
C GLN A 12 3.94 4.60 15.24
N ALA A 13 4.41 5.71 14.65
CA ALA A 13 4.98 5.73 13.31
C ALA A 13 6.29 4.91 13.24
N TYR A 14 7.15 5.00 14.26
CA TYR A 14 8.41 4.24 14.34
C TYR A 14 8.19 2.74 14.36
N GLU A 15 7.22 2.25 15.13
CA GLU A 15 6.92 0.82 15.21
C GLU A 15 6.52 0.24 13.84
N GLU A 16 5.69 0.94 13.07
CA GLU A 16 5.33 0.51 11.71
C GLU A 16 6.53 0.54 10.75
N LEU A 17 7.38 1.56 10.86
CA LEU A 17 8.60 1.67 10.06
C LEU A 17 9.59 0.55 10.36
N LYS A 18 9.84 0.22 11.63
CA LYS A 18 10.70 -0.89 12.06
C LYS A 18 10.23 -2.21 11.43
N ARG A 19 8.93 -2.48 11.46
CA ARG A 19 8.36 -3.67 10.83
C ARG A 19 8.66 -3.69 9.32
N LEU A 20 8.42 -2.60 8.61
CA LEU A 20 8.66 -2.57 7.16
C LEU A 20 10.13 -2.76 6.79
N ILE A 21 11.04 -2.17 7.56
CA ILE A 21 12.48 -2.35 7.42
C ILE A 21 12.86 -3.81 7.66
N GLN A 22 12.33 -4.44 8.72
CA GLN A 22 12.60 -5.85 9.03
C GLN A 22 12.16 -6.77 7.88
N TRP A 23 11.02 -6.47 7.25
CA TRP A 23 10.51 -7.25 6.12
C TRP A 23 11.31 -7.04 4.84
N HIS A 24 11.90 -5.85 4.68
CA HIS A 24 12.59 -5.45 3.46
C HIS A 24 13.82 -4.58 3.76
N PRO A 25 14.90 -5.19 4.28
CA PRO A 25 16.08 -4.46 4.74
C PRO A 25 16.71 -3.63 3.62
N ASP A 26 16.70 -4.13 2.38
CA ASP A 26 17.27 -3.44 1.22
C ASP A 26 16.51 -2.14 0.84
N SER A 27 15.31 -1.93 1.38
CA SER A 27 14.47 -0.75 1.11
C SER A 27 14.45 0.27 2.26
N GLU A 28 15.27 0.06 3.30
CA GLU A 28 15.29 0.88 4.51
C GLU A 28 15.39 2.39 4.23
N GLY A 29 16.37 2.80 3.41
CA GLY A 29 16.59 4.22 3.11
C GLY A 29 15.38 4.89 2.45
N LYS A 30 14.66 4.16 1.58
CA LYS A 30 13.44 4.66 0.92
C LYS A 30 12.29 4.83 1.91
N PHE A 31 12.15 3.92 2.87
CA PHE A 31 11.13 4.03 3.91
C PHE A 31 11.43 5.17 4.89
N LEU A 32 12.69 5.31 5.31
CA LEU A 32 13.14 6.43 6.14
C LEU A 32 12.85 7.77 5.45
N GLN A 33 13.22 7.91 4.18
CA GLN A 33 12.95 9.13 3.41
C GLN A 33 11.46 9.49 3.41
N LYS A 34 10.59 8.51 3.18
CA LYS A 34 9.14 8.74 3.13
C LYS A 34 8.56 9.10 4.48
N MET A 35 9.04 8.47 5.55
CA MET A 35 8.66 8.81 6.90
C MET A 35 9.05 10.26 7.22
N VAL A 36 10.28 10.67 6.88
CA VAL A 36 10.73 12.04 7.07
C VAL A 36 9.84 13.02 6.29
N CYS A 37 9.54 12.75 5.01
CA CYS A 37 8.64 13.60 4.23
C CYS A 37 7.21 13.66 4.79
N PHE A 38 6.75 12.61 5.49
CA PHE A 38 5.44 12.59 6.13
C PHE A 38 5.43 13.40 7.42
N LEU A 39 6.41 13.18 8.29
CA LEU A 39 6.52 13.85 9.59
C LEU A 39 6.88 15.34 9.45
N LEU A 40 7.67 15.67 8.42
CA LEU A 40 8.17 17.02 8.14
C LEU A 40 7.69 17.49 6.75
N PRO A 41 6.37 17.74 6.56
CA PRO A 41 5.74 17.91 5.24
C PRO A 41 6.20 19.16 4.46
N GLU A 42 6.68 20.18 5.15
CA GLU A 42 7.27 21.38 4.53
C GLU A 42 8.61 21.09 3.83
N GLN A 43 9.23 19.95 4.12
CA GLN A 43 10.56 19.58 3.64
C GLN A 43 10.46 18.48 2.56
N ARG A 44 10.18 18.90 1.32
CA ARG A 44 9.96 17.99 0.17
C ARG A 44 11.25 17.43 -0.47
N LYS A 45 12.45 17.79 0.02
CA LYS A 45 13.74 17.34 -0.55
C LYS A 45 14.43 16.33 0.37
N TYR A 46 15.30 15.50 -0.21
CA TYR A 46 16.10 14.47 0.46
C TYR A 46 16.88 15.09 1.64
N TRP A 47 16.38 14.91 2.85
CA TRP A 47 16.91 15.53 4.07
C TRP A 47 17.76 14.50 4.81
N THR A 48 18.99 14.33 4.30
CA THR A 48 19.95 13.30 4.78
C THR A 48 20.16 13.36 6.28
N GLU A 49 20.18 14.57 6.86
CA GLU A 49 20.31 14.77 8.29
C GLU A 49 19.10 14.22 9.06
N ALA A 50 17.87 14.57 8.67
CA ALA A 50 16.67 14.06 9.33
C ALA A 50 16.49 12.55 9.13
N ILE A 51 16.91 12.00 7.97
CA ILE A 51 16.93 10.56 7.73
C ILE A 51 17.90 9.86 8.70
N ARG A 52 19.11 10.41 8.88
CA ARG A 52 20.11 9.89 9.82
C ARG A 52 19.60 9.97 11.26
N ASP A 53 19.07 11.11 11.67
CA ASP A 53 18.56 11.33 13.01
C ASP A 53 17.35 10.42 13.30
N LEU A 54 16.49 10.19 12.30
CA LEU A 54 15.39 9.22 12.38
C LEU A 54 15.91 7.80 12.53
N ARG A 55 16.85 7.36 11.68
CA ARG A 55 17.47 6.03 11.76
C ARG A 55 18.07 5.80 13.15
N GLN A 56 18.86 6.74 13.64
CA GLN A 56 19.47 6.67 14.97
C GLN A 56 18.41 6.57 16.07
N SER A 57 17.29 7.29 15.92
CA SER A 57 16.15 7.18 16.85
C SER A 57 15.51 5.79 16.85
N LEU A 58 15.51 5.07 15.72
CA LEU A 58 14.99 3.69 15.68
C LEU A 58 15.91 2.68 16.38
N GLU A 59 17.22 2.92 16.38
CA GLU A 59 18.24 2.03 16.97
C GLU A 59 18.30 2.15 18.50
N THR A 60 17.95 3.30 19.07
CA THR A 60 17.92 3.52 20.53
C THR A 60 16.56 3.17 21.10
N GLU A 61 16.49 2.46 22.24
CA GLU A 61 15.23 2.08 22.92
C GLU A 61 14.34 3.29 23.29
N HIS A 62 14.89 4.50 23.33
CA HIS A 62 14.21 5.74 23.73
C HIS A 62 14.45 6.85 22.69
N GLY A 63 14.24 6.57 21.41
CA GLY A 63 14.53 7.42 20.23
C GLY A 63 13.99 8.85 20.22
N MET A 64 14.51 9.69 21.11
CA MET A 64 14.11 11.09 21.30
C MET A 64 14.89 12.06 20.42
N ILE A 65 16.02 11.66 19.82
CA ILE A 65 16.88 12.57 19.05
C ILE A 65 16.10 13.29 17.95
N PHE A 66 15.32 12.54 17.15
CA PHE A 66 14.50 13.13 16.10
C PHE A 66 13.37 14.01 16.66
N ILE A 67 12.69 13.55 17.72
CA ILE A 67 11.58 14.30 18.31
C ILE A 67 12.08 15.62 18.94
N GLU A 68 13.15 15.57 19.72
CA GLU A 68 13.74 16.72 20.39
C GLU A 68 14.21 17.76 19.39
N LYS A 69 14.93 17.31 18.35
CA LYS A 69 15.50 18.20 17.34
C LYS A 69 14.44 18.82 16.43
N TYR A 70 13.36 18.10 16.11
CA TYR A 70 12.33 18.56 15.18
C TYR A 70 11.00 18.92 15.85
N ARG A 71 10.95 19.04 17.19
CA ARG A 71 9.72 19.27 17.98
C ARG A 71 8.82 20.35 17.39
N GLY A 72 9.35 21.55 17.15
CA GLY A 72 8.58 22.67 16.59
C GLY A 72 8.00 22.40 15.20
N LYS A 73 8.60 21.49 14.43
CA LYS A 73 8.09 21.07 13.11
C LYS A 73 7.08 19.91 13.20
N LEU A 74 6.92 19.32 14.38
CA LEU A 74 6.01 18.21 14.66
C LEU A 74 4.74 18.67 15.38
N GLU A 75 4.63 19.95 15.77
CA GLU A 75 3.48 20.51 16.51
C GLU A 75 2.15 20.33 15.77
N TRP A 76 2.15 20.32 14.44
CA TRP A 76 0.96 20.02 13.63
C TRP A 76 0.35 18.64 13.96
N LEU A 77 1.14 17.71 14.53
CA LEU A 77 0.63 16.42 14.97
C LEU A 77 -0.35 16.58 16.13
N ASP A 78 -0.25 17.61 16.96
CA ASP A 78 -1.20 17.83 18.06
C ASP A 78 -2.59 18.18 17.53
N ASP A 79 -2.67 18.89 16.39
CA ASP A 79 -3.93 19.26 15.73
C ASP A 79 -4.59 18.10 14.95
N VAL A 80 -3.87 17.00 14.72
CA VAL A 80 -4.38 15.84 13.98
C VAL A 80 -4.81 14.75 14.94
N SER A 81 -6.03 14.22 14.81
CA SER A 81 -6.46 13.10 15.65
C SER A 81 -5.55 11.88 15.47
N LEU A 82 -5.32 11.10 16.53
CA LEU A 82 -4.54 9.86 16.44
C LEU A 82 -5.08 8.93 15.35
N LEU A 83 -6.41 8.81 15.25
CA LEU A 83 -7.06 8.01 14.23
C LEU A 83 -6.74 8.49 12.82
N GLU A 84 -6.76 9.80 12.57
CA GLU A 84 -6.40 10.35 11.26
C GLU A 84 -4.91 10.12 10.94
N LEU A 85 -4.05 10.19 11.95
CA LEU A 85 -2.63 9.92 11.79
C LEU A 85 -2.37 8.45 11.43
N GLU A 86 -2.89 7.52 12.24
CA GLU A 86 -2.81 6.07 12.00
C GLU A 86 -3.27 5.72 10.58
N ARG A 87 -4.33 6.39 10.13
CA ARG A 87 -4.88 6.28 8.80
C ARG A 87 -3.91 6.74 7.71
N LYS A 88 -3.33 7.94 7.83
CA LYS A 88 -2.37 8.49 6.85
C LYS A 88 -1.10 7.64 6.78
N ILE A 89 -0.56 7.28 7.94
CA ILE A 89 0.58 6.38 8.09
C ILE A 89 0.28 5.03 7.41
N GLY A 90 -0.85 4.43 7.75
CA GLY A 90 -1.27 3.15 7.18
C GLY A 90 -1.51 3.19 5.68
N ALA A 91 -2.00 4.30 5.13
CA ALA A 91 -2.17 4.46 3.69
C ALA A 91 -0.83 4.58 2.95
N ILE A 92 0.14 5.35 3.48
CA ILE A 92 1.49 5.46 2.91
C ILE A 92 2.12 4.06 2.86
N TYR A 93 2.05 3.36 3.98
CA TYR A 93 2.67 2.05 4.11
C TYR A 93 1.95 0.94 3.35
N PHE A 94 0.63 0.94 3.29
CA PHE A 94 -0.10 -0.01 2.47
C PHE A 94 0.26 0.10 0.99
N VAL A 95 0.40 1.32 0.47
CA VAL A 95 0.79 1.55 -0.92
C VAL A 95 2.20 1.05 -1.18
N ASP A 96 3.12 1.26 -0.25
CA ASP A 96 4.51 0.82 -0.42
C ASP A 96 4.66 -0.68 -0.26
N HIS A 97 4.01 -1.28 0.74
CA HIS A 97 3.98 -2.72 0.93
C HIS A 97 3.38 -3.41 -0.31
N TYR A 98 2.28 -2.88 -0.86
CA TYR A 98 1.72 -3.32 -2.14
C TYR A 98 2.76 -3.27 -3.27
N LYS A 99 3.43 -2.12 -3.45
CA LYS A 99 4.39 -1.94 -4.55
C LYS A 99 5.52 -2.95 -4.44
N MET A 100 6.04 -3.15 -3.24
CA MET A 100 7.17 -4.03 -2.99
C MET A 100 6.82 -5.49 -3.24
N ILE A 101 5.65 -5.95 -2.78
CA ILE A 101 5.18 -7.31 -3.07
C ILE A 101 4.93 -7.48 -4.57
N ALA A 102 4.34 -6.49 -5.25
CA ALA A 102 4.14 -6.54 -6.68
C ALA A 102 5.47 -6.61 -7.45
N ASP A 103 6.47 -5.81 -7.05
CA ASP A 103 7.80 -5.79 -7.65
C ASP A 103 8.54 -7.12 -7.39
N GLU A 104 8.40 -7.71 -6.20
CA GLU A 104 8.96 -9.01 -5.85
C GLU A 104 8.40 -10.13 -6.74
N PHE A 105 7.09 -10.14 -7.00
CA PHE A 105 6.51 -11.08 -7.96
C PHE A 105 7.00 -10.85 -9.39
N LEU A 106 7.17 -9.59 -9.81
CA LEU A 106 7.72 -9.27 -11.13
C LEU A 106 9.18 -9.74 -11.26
N TYR A 107 10.00 -9.52 -10.22
CA TYR A 107 11.38 -10.00 -10.15
C TYR A 107 11.45 -11.52 -10.27
N LYS A 108 10.58 -12.23 -9.55
CA LYS A 108 10.41 -13.69 -9.61
C LYS A 108 9.75 -14.19 -10.91
N LYS A 109 9.42 -13.30 -11.85
CA LYS A 109 8.71 -13.60 -13.11
C LYS A 109 7.33 -14.25 -12.91
N ASP A 110 6.73 -14.06 -11.74
CA ASP A 110 5.36 -14.46 -11.42
C ASP A 110 4.38 -13.37 -11.85
N PHE A 111 4.25 -13.25 -13.18
CA PHE A 111 3.49 -12.19 -13.81
C PHE A 111 1.99 -12.25 -13.51
N GLU A 112 1.41 -13.44 -13.36
CA GLU A 112 -0.01 -13.59 -13.03
C GLU A 112 -0.31 -13.10 -11.61
N THR A 113 0.48 -13.52 -10.62
CA THR A 113 0.25 -13.08 -9.22
C THR A 113 0.52 -11.59 -9.06
N ALA A 114 1.57 -11.07 -9.71
CA ALA A 114 1.82 -9.63 -9.78
C ALA A 114 0.62 -8.90 -10.40
N LEU A 115 0.12 -9.35 -11.56
CA LEU A 115 -1.00 -8.72 -12.24
C LEU A 115 -2.28 -8.78 -11.40
N PHE A 116 -2.58 -9.91 -10.75
CA PHE A 116 -3.74 -10.06 -9.88
C PHE A 116 -3.74 -9.00 -8.77
N LEU A 117 -2.61 -8.85 -8.07
CA LEU A 117 -2.42 -7.86 -7.03
C LEU A 117 -2.56 -6.43 -7.59
N ARG A 118 -1.95 -6.16 -8.75
CA ARG A 118 -2.02 -4.85 -9.41
C ARG A 118 -3.44 -4.49 -9.83
N ILE A 119 -4.21 -5.40 -10.42
CA ILE A 119 -5.61 -5.14 -10.78
C ILE A 119 -6.43 -4.81 -9.53
N ALA A 120 -6.27 -5.58 -8.44
CA ALA A 120 -6.99 -5.30 -7.19
C ALA A 120 -6.74 -3.86 -6.70
N MET A 121 -5.49 -3.42 -6.69
CA MET A 121 -5.09 -2.08 -6.25
C MET A 121 -5.49 -0.96 -7.23
N GLU A 122 -5.25 -1.17 -8.53
CA GLU A 122 -5.46 -0.14 -9.57
C GLU A 122 -6.94 0.11 -9.87
N THR A 123 -7.76 -0.94 -9.79
CA THR A 123 -9.16 -0.91 -10.24
C THR A 123 -10.19 -1.05 -9.11
N GLY A 124 -9.80 -1.63 -7.97
CA GLY A 124 -10.74 -1.95 -6.90
C GLY A 124 -11.76 -3.04 -7.26
N ILE A 125 -11.58 -3.76 -8.38
CA ILE A 125 -12.39 -4.93 -8.73
C ILE A 125 -12.25 -5.98 -7.61
N ARG A 126 -13.35 -6.67 -7.27
CA ARG A 126 -13.34 -7.67 -6.20
C ARG A 126 -12.42 -8.82 -6.61
N SER A 127 -11.63 -9.32 -5.66
CA SER A 127 -10.69 -10.42 -5.89
C SER A 127 -11.33 -11.67 -6.50
N ILE A 128 -12.62 -11.91 -6.24
CA ILE A 128 -13.38 -13.01 -6.84
C ILE A 128 -13.62 -12.85 -8.34
N ASP A 129 -13.75 -11.61 -8.82
CA ASP A 129 -14.07 -11.34 -10.22
C ASP A 129 -12.79 -11.18 -11.07
N ILE A 130 -11.63 -10.91 -10.46
CA ILE A 130 -10.36 -10.68 -11.18
C ILE A 130 -9.96 -11.86 -12.09
N PRO A 131 -10.02 -13.14 -11.66
CA PRO A 131 -9.62 -14.25 -12.52
C PRO A 131 -10.48 -14.40 -13.79
N TYR A 132 -11.68 -13.84 -13.81
CA TYR A 132 -12.61 -13.86 -14.95
C TYR A 132 -12.37 -12.72 -15.94
N ILE A 133 -11.34 -11.90 -15.75
CA ILE A 133 -10.96 -10.89 -16.74
C ILE A 133 -10.38 -11.60 -17.96
N GLU A 134 -11.14 -11.56 -19.04
CA GLU A 134 -10.74 -12.04 -20.35
C GLU A 134 -10.18 -10.92 -21.23
N TRP A 135 -9.59 -11.29 -22.36
CA TRP A 135 -9.10 -10.34 -23.35
C TRP A 135 -10.18 -9.35 -23.79
N SER A 136 -11.41 -9.83 -23.97
CA SER A 136 -12.60 -9.05 -24.33
C SER A 136 -12.93 -7.96 -23.30
N CYS A 137 -12.52 -8.11 -22.04
CA CYS A 137 -12.75 -7.12 -21.00
C CYS A 137 -11.78 -5.92 -21.08
N ILE A 138 -10.72 -5.99 -21.89
CA ILE A 138 -9.64 -5.00 -21.91
C ILE A 138 -9.75 -4.10 -23.14
N HIS A 139 -10.14 -2.84 -22.91
CA HIS A 139 -10.25 -1.82 -23.96
C HIS A 139 -9.22 -0.71 -23.73
N GLY A 140 -8.05 -0.87 -24.34
CA GLY A 140 -6.89 -0.05 -24.01
C GLY A 140 -6.52 -0.22 -22.54
N ARG A 141 -6.67 0.83 -21.73
CA ARG A 141 -6.46 0.76 -20.27
C ARG A 141 -7.74 0.56 -19.47
N ASN A 142 -8.91 0.59 -20.10
CA ASN A 142 -10.18 0.41 -19.42
C ASN A 142 -10.45 -1.09 -19.20
N VAL A 143 -11.00 -1.43 -18.04
CA VAL A 143 -11.48 -2.78 -17.72
C VAL A 143 -13.01 -2.74 -17.69
N VAL A 144 -13.63 -3.42 -18.65
CA VAL A 144 -15.08 -3.57 -18.79
C VAL A 144 -15.44 -4.99 -18.35
N LEU A 145 -15.88 -5.12 -17.11
CA LEU A 145 -16.16 -6.40 -16.47
C LEU A 145 -17.49 -6.31 -15.71
N PRO A 146 -18.42 -7.26 -15.87
CA PRO A 146 -19.60 -7.36 -15.00
C PRO A 146 -19.22 -7.84 -13.60
N GLU A 147 -19.84 -7.26 -12.57
CA GLU A 147 -19.70 -7.74 -11.20
C GLU A 147 -20.42 -9.09 -11.06
N GLY A 148 -19.74 -10.14 -10.60
CA GLY A 148 -20.39 -11.44 -10.41
C GLY A 148 -21.58 -11.41 -9.44
N LYS A 149 -21.57 -10.46 -8.49
CA LYS A 149 -22.65 -10.30 -7.48
C LYS A 149 -23.93 -9.65 -8.02
N THR A 150 -23.81 -8.69 -8.95
CA THR A 150 -24.94 -7.82 -9.35
C THR A 150 -25.21 -7.82 -10.84
N GLY A 151 -24.31 -8.35 -11.67
CA GLY A 151 -24.36 -8.28 -13.13
C GLY A 151 -24.03 -6.90 -13.70
N ASN A 152 -23.99 -5.85 -12.87
CA ASN A 152 -23.66 -4.50 -13.31
C ASN A 152 -22.21 -4.40 -13.77
N ILE A 153 -21.92 -3.56 -14.75
CA ILE A 153 -20.53 -3.30 -15.13
C ILE A 153 -19.82 -2.51 -14.02
N TYR A 154 -18.60 -2.91 -13.68
CA TYR A 154 -17.76 -2.15 -12.75
C TYR A 154 -17.56 -0.70 -13.24
N ARG A 155 -17.83 0.26 -12.34
CA ARG A 155 -17.64 1.70 -12.57
C ARG A 155 -16.91 2.35 -11.40
N LYS A 156 -16.09 3.35 -11.71
CA LYS A 156 -15.54 4.31 -10.75
C LYS A 156 -16.65 5.20 -10.20
N VAL A 157 -16.39 5.91 -9.11
CA VAL A 157 -17.34 6.88 -8.51
C VAL A 157 -17.83 7.92 -9.53
N ASN A 158 -16.97 8.35 -10.45
CA ASN A 158 -17.31 9.32 -11.51
C ASN A 158 -17.97 8.70 -12.76
N GLY A 159 -18.42 7.44 -12.71
CA GLY A 159 -19.10 6.77 -13.82
C GLY A 159 -18.18 6.22 -14.93
N ASN A 160 -16.89 6.52 -14.89
CA ASN A 160 -15.93 5.96 -15.86
C ASN A 160 -15.59 4.50 -15.54
N TYR A 161 -15.06 3.77 -16.53
CA TYR A 161 -14.55 2.42 -16.31
C TYR A 161 -13.30 2.43 -15.40
N PRO A 162 -13.10 1.39 -14.57
CA PRO A 162 -11.84 1.14 -13.90
C PRO A 162 -10.69 1.11 -14.91
N GLN A 163 -9.52 1.60 -14.49
CA GLN A 163 -8.36 1.68 -15.37
C GLN A 163 -7.15 1.01 -14.76
N ILE A 164 -6.45 0.26 -15.60
CA ILE A 164 -5.15 -0.31 -15.27
C ILE A 164 -4.01 0.60 -15.74
N SER A 165 -2.84 0.40 -15.16
CA SER A 165 -1.61 1.07 -15.58
C SER A 165 -1.12 0.51 -16.92
N ARG A 166 -0.23 1.26 -17.60
CA ARG A 166 0.47 0.78 -18.79
C ARG A 166 1.31 -0.47 -18.50
N CYS A 167 1.85 -0.58 -17.29
CA CYS A 167 2.62 -1.75 -16.86
C CYS A 167 1.72 -2.98 -16.78
N SER A 168 0.58 -2.90 -16.10
CA SER A 168 -0.41 -3.98 -16.02
C SER A 168 -0.92 -4.39 -17.40
N LEU A 169 -1.18 -3.43 -18.29
CA LEU A 169 -1.56 -3.73 -19.68
C LEU A 169 -0.48 -4.51 -20.43
N ARG A 170 0.80 -4.13 -20.30
CA ARG A 170 1.92 -4.87 -20.90
C ARG A 170 2.01 -6.30 -20.38
N ILE A 171 1.79 -6.52 -19.09
CA ILE A 171 1.77 -7.86 -18.48
C ILE A 171 0.61 -8.69 -19.06
N ILE A 172 -0.58 -8.10 -19.19
CA ILE A 172 -1.75 -8.74 -19.83
C ILE A 172 -1.41 -9.19 -21.26
N HIS A 173 -0.83 -8.31 -22.08
CA HIS A 173 -0.41 -8.67 -23.44
C HIS A 173 0.60 -9.83 -23.45
N LEU A 174 1.58 -9.80 -22.55
CA LEU A 174 2.60 -10.84 -22.43
C LEU A 174 1.99 -12.20 -22.06
N LEU A 175 1.12 -12.22 -21.05
CA LEU A 175 0.42 -13.43 -20.60
C LEU A 175 -0.47 -13.98 -21.71
N TYR A 176 -1.34 -13.14 -22.29
CA TYR A 176 -2.27 -13.57 -23.33
C TYR A 176 -1.53 -14.08 -24.59
N ARG A 177 -0.42 -13.45 -24.99
CA ARG A 177 0.41 -13.95 -26.10
C ARG A 177 0.96 -15.35 -25.81
N LYS A 178 1.40 -15.58 -24.57
CA LYS A 178 2.06 -16.83 -24.15
C LYS A 178 1.07 -17.98 -23.92
N GLN A 179 -0.07 -17.72 -23.28
CA GLN A 179 -0.96 -18.78 -22.77
C GLN A 179 -2.43 -18.61 -23.16
N LYS A 180 -2.77 -17.61 -23.98
CA LYS A 180 -4.14 -17.31 -24.47
C LYS A 180 -5.18 -17.02 -23.38
N MET A 181 -4.73 -16.86 -22.13
CA MET A 181 -5.53 -16.49 -20.98
C MET A 181 -4.75 -15.48 -20.14
N ILE A 182 -5.47 -14.56 -19.46
CA ILE A 182 -4.85 -13.58 -18.57
C ILE A 182 -4.52 -14.22 -17.23
N PHE A 183 -5.45 -15.01 -16.68
CA PHE A 183 -5.26 -15.77 -15.44
C PHE A 183 -5.55 -17.25 -15.70
N THR A 184 -4.73 -18.12 -15.13
CA THR A 184 -4.84 -19.59 -15.27
C THR A 184 -5.25 -20.29 -13.98
N LYS A 185 -5.25 -19.59 -12.84
CA LYS A 185 -5.51 -20.14 -11.51
C LYS A 185 -6.74 -19.49 -10.86
N SER A 186 -7.21 -20.11 -9.79
CA SER A 186 -8.32 -19.58 -9.00
C SER A 186 -7.90 -18.37 -8.15
N LYS A 187 -8.88 -17.62 -7.63
CA LYS A 187 -8.62 -16.50 -6.71
C LYS A 187 -7.89 -16.97 -5.45
N GLU A 188 -8.21 -18.15 -4.92
CA GLU A 188 -7.61 -18.70 -3.69
C GLU A 188 -6.11 -18.86 -3.86
N TYR A 189 -5.68 -19.34 -5.03
CA TYR A 189 -4.27 -19.52 -5.34
C TYR A 189 -3.51 -18.21 -5.23
N TYR A 190 -3.96 -17.15 -5.91
CA TYR A 190 -3.28 -15.85 -5.87
C TYR A 190 -3.35 -15.22 -4.49
N ILE A 191 -4.51 -15.29 -3.82
CA ILE A 191 -4.69 -14.73 -2.47
C ILE A 191 -3.75 -15.41 -1.47
N HIS A 192 -3.67 -16.74 -1.49
CA HIS A 192 -2.79 -17.49 -0.61
C HIS A 192 -1.32 -17.13 -0.85
N ARG A 193 -0.92 -17.05 -2.13
CA ARG A 193 0.44 -16.67 -2.49
C ARG A 193 0.78 -15.26 -2.04
N ILE A 194 -0.09 -14.28 -2.27
CA ILE A 194 0.12 -12.89 -1.84
C ILE A 194 0.16 -12.80 -0.31
N ARG A 195 -0.74 -13.50 0.42
CA ARG A 195 -0.73 -13.54 1.89
C ARG A 195 0.61 -14.00 2.47
N ARG A 196 1.22 -15.02 1.86
CA ARG A 196 2.55 -15.49 2.28
C ARG A 196 3.64 -14.42 2.17
N PHE A 197 3.54 -13.52 1.18
CA PHE A 197 4.46 -12.39 1.01
C PHE A 197 4.05 -11.17 1.84
N TRP A 198 2.75 -11.01 2.13
CA TRP A 198 2.22 -9.90 2.92
C TRP A 198 2.46 -10.05 4.42
N GLY A 199 2.52 -11.29 4.91
CA GLY A 199 2.89 -11.60 6.28
C GLY A 199 1.77 -11.95 7.25
N THR A 200 2.12 -12.04 8.53
CA THR A 200 1.28 -12.60 9.62
C THR A 200 0.19 -11.65 10.12
N GLY A 201 -0.01 -10.49 9.51
CA GLY A 201 -1.12 -9.59 9.85
C GLY A 201 -2.47 -10.01 9.27
N GLU A 202 -3.57 -9.44 9.78
CA GLU A 202 -4.93 -9.59 9.25
C GLU A 202 -5.10 -8.91 7.87
N PHE A 203 -4.32 -9.33 6.88
CA PHE A 203 -4.43 -8.81 5.53
C PHE A 203 -5.73 -9.27 4.86
N SER A 204 -6.60 -8.29 4.63
CA SER A 204 -7.82 -8.47 3.87
C SER A 204 -7.68 -7.90 2.46
N PHE A 205 -7.94 -8.73 1.44
CA PHE A 205 -8.02 -8.25 0.06
C PHE A 205 -9.14 -7.23 -0.16
N HIS A 206 -10.13 -7.17 0.74
CA HIS A 206 -11.16 -6.13 0.69
C HIS A 206 -10.56 -4.72 0.89
N SER A 207 -9.40 -4.61 1.55
CA SER A 207 -8.72 -3.34 1.79
C SER A 207 -8.32 -2.63 0.49
N PHE A 208 -7.96 -3.36 -0.59
CA PHE A 208 -7.65 -2.72 -1.88
C PHE A 208 -8.86 -2.02 -2.49
N ARG A 209 -10.02 -2.67 -2.48
CA ARG A 209 -11.27 -2.08 -3.00
C ARG A 209 -11.67 -0.87 -2.17
N TYR A 210 -11.60 -0.98 -0.84
CA TYR A 210 -11.90 0.12 0.06
C TYR A 210 -10.97 1.31 -0.19
N TYR A 211 -9.67 1.07 -0.24
CA TYR A 211 -8.65 2.07 -0.57
C TYR A 211 -8.94 2.76 -1.90
N ARG A 212 -9.18 1.98 -2.96
CA ARG A 212 -9.46 2.50 -4.29
C ARG A 212 -10.71 3.38 -4.32
N ARG A 213 -11.79 2.97 -3.65
CA ARG A 213 -13.03 3.76 -3.58
C ARG A 213 -12.82 5.07 -2.82
N LYS A 214 -12.02 5.07 -1.74
CA LYS A 214 -11.69 6.30 -1.01
C LYS A 214 -10.83 7.26 -1.84
N LEU A 215 -9.86 6.74 -2.60
CA LEU A 215 -9.09 7.54 -3.57
C LEU A 215 -10.03 8.25 -4.57
N GLU A 216 -11.00 7.52 -5.10
CA GLU A 216 -11.95 8.05 -6.09
C GLU A 216 -12.91 9.09 -5.52
N MET A 217 -13.17 9.06 -4.21
CA MET A 217 -13.98 10.05 -3.50
C MET A 217 -13.17 11.29 -3.06
N GLY A 218 -11.86 11.34 -3.33
CA GLY A 218 -10.98 12.41 -2.85
C GLY A 218 -10.79 12.41 -1.33
N ILE A 219 -11.09 11.30 -0.65
CA ILE A 219 -10.95 11.19 0.81
C ILE A 219 -9.50 10.82 1.13
N THR A 220 -8.84 11.58 2.00
CA THR A 220 -7.52 11.24 2.56
C THR A 220 -7.62 9.88 3.24
N ILE A 221 -6.87 8.90 2.73
CA ILE A 221 -7.17 7.51 3.02
C ILE A 221 -6.62 7.11 4.36
N GLY A 222 -7.48 6.40 5.08
CA GLY A 222 -7.15 5.60 6.23
C GLY A 222 -7.44 4.14 6.00
N ILE A 223 -6.41 3.36 5.73
CA ILE A 223 -6.52 1.92 5.90
C ILE A 223 -6.08 1.64 7.32
N GLN A 224 -6.89 0.93 8.10
CA GLN A 224 -6.40 0.28 9.31
C GLN A 224 -5.35 -0.74 8.85
N VAL A 225 -4.07 -0.45 9.11
CA VAL A 225 -3.04 -1.49 9.05
C VAL A 225 -3.47 -2.54 10.08
N PRO A 226 -3.57 -3.81 9.69
CA PRO A 226 -3.84 -4.87 10.64
C PRO A 226 -2.85 -4.77 11.79
N LYS A 227 -3.34 -4.61 13.02
CA LYS A 227 -2.49 -4.77 14.20
C LYS A 227 -2.09 -6.25 14.22
N VAL A 228 -0.84 -6.53 13.89
CA VAL A 228 -0.30 -7.88 14.06
C VAL A 228 -0.06 -8.07 15.55
N ILE A 229 -0.78 -9.01 16.15
CA ILE A 229 -0.49 -9.48 17.49
C ILE A 229 0.85 -10.24 17.38
N PRO A 230 1.91 -9.83 18.10
CA PRO A 230 3.15 -10.60 18.10
C PRO A 230 2.86 -12.00 18.66
N VAL A 231 3.32 -13.02 17.94
CA VAL A 231 3.39 -14.41 18.44
C VAL A 231 4.74 -14.58 19.11
#